data_AF-A0A328EGE0-F1
#
_entry.id   AF-A0A328EGE0-F1
#
_cell.length_a   1.000
_cell.length_b   1.000
_cell.length_c   1.000
_cell.angle_alpha   90.00
_cell.angle_beta   90.00
_cell.angle_gamma   90.00
#
_symmetry.space_group_name_H-M   'P 1'
#
loop_
_entity.id
_entity.type
_entity.pdbx_description
1 polymer ?
#
loop_
_entity_poly.entity_id
_entity_poly.type
_entity_poly.pdbx_seq_one_letter_code
_entity_poly.pdbx_strand_id
1 'polypeptide(L)'
;MKNSPDLIHKYSVPMEFLKERTFSFGVICEHLQDIYQYNPEIKPFLNDNYLSELCRINIDLVEIIGKINLAEADFEKKKPHLEYNPPSWERFQKYHQPYGFVASVPPIAFINHPQMVKDFLRGKTYIMYSLHDHGDKVYIFTDMMNFSERVAEILH
;
A
#
# COMPACT_ATOMS: atom_id res chain seq x y z
N MET A 1 29.00 -5.84 -13.36
CA MET A 1 27.62 -5.59 -13.80
C MET A 1 27.22 -4.21 -13.31
N LYS A 2 26.96 -3.26 -14.22
CA LYS A 2 26.42 -1.93 -13.91
C LYS A 2 24.94 -2.00 -14.29
N ASN A 3 24.03 -1.83 -13.33
CA ASN A 3 22.61 -1.48 -13.47
C ASN A 3 21.93 -1.95 -12.17
N SER A 4 21.83 -1.09 -11.15
CA SER A 4 21.05 -1.48 -9.97
C SER A 4 20.21 -0.34 -9.41
N PRO A 5 20.69 0.90 -9.17
CA PRO A 5 19.85 1.94 -8.53
C PRO A 5 18.70 2.49 -9.40
N ASP A 6 18.81 2.38 -10.73
CA ASP A 6 17.93 3.09 -11.66
C ASP A 6 16.57 2.42 -11.95
N LEU A 7 16.32 1.19 -11.46
CA LEU A 7 15.14 0.43 -11.88
C LEU A 7 13.82 0.97 -11.30
N ILE A 8 13.79 1.40 -10.03
CA ILE A 8 12.57 2.01 -9.44
C ILE A 8 12.35 3.41 -10.02
N HIS A 9 13.41 4.17 -10.30
CA HIS A 9 13.32 5.48 -10.96
C HIS A 9 12.88 5.39 -12.42
N LYS A 10 13.05 4.23 -13.06
CA LYS A 10 12.61 3.98 -14.44
C LYS A 10 11.09 3.85 -14.56
N TYR A 11 10.42 3.35 -13.52
CA TYR A 11 8.97 3.18 -13.53
C TYR A 11 8.30 4.37 -12.85
N SER A 12 7.26 4.89 -13.49
CA SER A 12 6.40 5.90 -12.92
C SER A 12 4.98 5.36 -12.94
N VAL A 13 4.35 5.36 -11.76
CA VAL A 13 2.95 4.98 -11.64
C VAL A 13 2.11 6.11 -12.25
N PRO A 14 1.02 5.82 -12.99
CA PRO A 14 0.18 6.87 -13.54
C PRO A 14 -0.33 7.82 -12.44
N MET A 15 -0.40 9.11 -12.74
CA MET A 15 -0.88 10.09 -11.76
C MET A 15 -2.32 9.82 -11.35
N GLU A 16 -3.14 9.33 -12.28
CA GLU A 16 -4.53 8.93 -12.07
C GLU A 16 -4.63 7.80 -11.04
N PHE A 17 -3.70 6.84 -11.07
CA PHE A 17 -3.64 5.74 -10.11
C PHE A 17 -3.45 6.28 -8.69
N LEU A 18 -2.52 7.22 -8.50
CA LEU A 18 -2.24 7.83 -7.19
C LEU A 18 -3.41 8.71 -6.72
N LYS A 19 -3.93 9.59 -7.60
CA LYS A 19 -5.07 10.47 -7.29
C LYS A 19 -6.29 9.69 -6.80
N GLU A 20 -6.59 8.58 -7.47
CA GLU A 20 -7.71 7.72 -7.08
C GLU A 20 -7.51 7.13 -5.67
N ARG A 21 -6.30 6.68 -5.36
CA ARG A 21 -5.97 6.08 -4.05
C ARG A 21 -5.94 7.14 -2.95
N THR A 22 -5.51 8.37 -3.26
CA THR A 22 -5.66 9.52 -2.35
C THR A 22 -7.12 9.83 -2.06
N PHE A 23 -7.97 9.86 -3.09
CA PHE A 23 -9.41 10.07 -2.91
C PHE A 23 -10.05 8.94 -2.08
N SER A 24 -9.71 7.69 -2.39
CA SER A 24 -10.20 6.51 -1.67
C SER A 24 -9.78 6.50 -0.20
N PHE A 25 -8.57 6.98 0.10
CA PHE A 25 -8.11 7.18 1.47
C PHE A 25 -8.98 8.20 2.21
N GLY A 26 -9.30 9.33 1.57
CA GLY A 26 -10.19 10.36 2.12
C GLY A 26 -11.55 9.80 2.51
N VAL A 27 -12.18 9.04 1.61
CA VAL A 27 -13.49 8.39 1.88
C VAL A 27 -13.42 7.45 3.08
N ILE A 28 -12.34 6.67 3.21
CA ILE A 28 -12.14 5.81 4.38
C ILE A 28 -12.03 6.66 5.65
N CYS A 29 -11.25 7.74 5.64
CA CYS A 29 -11.09 8.63 6.79
C CYS A 29 -12.39 9.30 7.22
N GLU A 30 -13.25 9.73 6.29
CA GLU A 30 -14.57 10.28 6.59
C GLU A 30 -15.43 9.27 7.35
N HIS A 31 -15.49 8.02 6.88
CA HIS A 31 -16.19 6.95 7.59
C HIS A 31 -15.62 6.66 8.98
N LEU A 32 -14.29 6.69 9.13
CA LEU A 32 -13.65 6.50 10.42
C LEU A 32 -14.00 7.65 11.38
N GLN A 33 -14.07 8.90 10.88
CA GLN A 33 -14.51 10.05 11.66
C GLN A 33 -15.95 9.87 12.15
N ASP A 34 -16.87 9.50 11.26
CA ASP A 34 -18.27 9.29 11.62
C ASP A 34 -18.46 8.23 12.71
N ILE A 35 -17.77 7.10 12.59
CA ILE A 35 -17.92 5.94 13.48
C ILE A 35 -17.17 6.12 14.80
N TYR A 36 -15.97 6.71 14.78
CA TYR A 36 -15.07 6.74 15.94
C TYR A 36 -14.88 8.11 16.58
N GLN A 37 -15.63 9.14 16.17
CA GLN A 37 -15.57 10.50 16.78
C GLN A 37 -15.76 10.53 18.31
N TYR A 38 -16.45 9.54 18.89
CA TYR A 38 -16.66 9.43 20.35
C TYR A 38 -15.82 8.34 21.01
N ASN A 39 -15.01 7.60 20.26
CA ASN A 39 -14.13 6.57 20.81
C ASN A 39 -12.86 7.24 21.38
N PRO A 40 -12.59 7.17 22.69
CA PRO A 40 -11.47 7.88 23.31
C PRO A 40 -10.10 7.35 22.87
N GLU A 41 -10.01 6.11 22.40
CA GLU A 41 -8.75 5.52 21.94
C GLU A 41 -8.39 5.92 20.50
N ILE A 42 -9.41 6.21 19.67
CA ILE A 42 -9.24 6.46 18.23
C ILE A 42 -9.36 7.96 17.90
N LYS A 43 -10.28 8.68 18.56
CA LYS A 43 -10.52 10.12 18.36
C LYS A 43 -9.24 10.97 18.29
N PRO A 44 -8.19 10.76 19.11
CA PRO A 44 -6.97 11.58 19.03
C PRO A 44 -6.28 11.53 17.66
N PHE A 45 -6.45 10.45 16.90
CA PHE A 45 -5.82 10.24 15.59
C PHE A 45 -6.67 10.73 14.42
N LEU A 46 -7.90 11.21 14.66
CA LEU A 46 -8.85 11.60 13.61
C LEU A 46 -8.80 13.10 13.25
N ASN A 47 -7.66 13.75 13.46
CA ASN A 47 -7.48 15.16 13.14
C ASN A 47 -6.85 15.34 11.75
N ASP A 48 -7.26 16.40 11.04
CA ASP A 48 -6.91 16.60 9.63
C ASP A 48 -5.40 16.67 9.37
N ASN A 49 -4.63 17.30 10.27
CA ASN A 49 -3.18 17.40 10.13
C ASN A 49 -2.52 16.01 10.18
N TYR A 50 -2.92 15.19 11.15
CA TYR A 50 -2.40 13.83 11.28
C TYR A 50 -2.82 12.95 10.09
N LEU A 51 -4.10 13.01 9.71
CA LEU A 51 -4.63 12.22 8.59
C LEU A 51 -3.99 12.62 7.26
N SER A 52 -3.67 13.90 7.06
CA SER A 52 -2.94 14.37 5.87
C SER A 52 -1.53 13.80 5.78
N GLU A 53 -0.81 13.76 6.90
CA GLU A 53 0.53 13.18 6.95
C GLU A 53 0.50 11.66 6.79
N LEU A 54 -0.45 10.98 7.42
CA LEU A 54 -0.67 9.55 7.23
C LEU A 54 -1.02 9.22 5.76
N CYS A 55 -1.85 10.05 5.12
CA CYS A 55 -2.16 9.91 3.71
C CYS A 55 -0.90 10.03 2.85
N ARG A 56 -0.03 11.01 3.10
CA ARG A 56 1.22 11.19 2.36
C ARG A 56 2.08 9.94 2.43
N ILE A 57 2.33 9.43 3.64
CA ILE A 57 3.14 8.22 3.86
C ILE A 57 2.49 7.00 3.18
N ASN A 58 1.17 6.85 3.31
CA ASN A 58 0.44 5.74 2.69
C ASN A 58 0.54 5.78 1.16
N ILE A 59 0.42 6.96 0.54
CA ILE A 59 0.52 7.12 -0.91
C ILE A 59 1.94 6.91 -1.40
N ASP A 60 2.96 7.36 -0.66
CA ASP A 60 4.36 7.09 -0.98
C ASP A 60 4.62 5.57 -1.04
N LEU A 61 4.10 4.80 -0.06
CA LEU A 61 4.22 3.35 -0.07
C LEU A 61 3.46 2.70 -1.23
N VAL A 62 2.23 3.14 -1.49
CA VAL A 62 1.41 2.66 -2.62
C VAL A 62 2.09 2.94 -3.97
N GLU A 63 2.79 4.07 -4.10
CA GLU A 63 3.58 4.38 -5.28
C GLU A 63 4.73 3.39 -5.45
N ILE A 64 5.48 3.10 -4.38
CA ILE A 64 6.56 2.11 -4.39
C ILE A 64 6.03 0.73 -4.82
N ILE A 65 4.92 0.28 -4.21
CA ILE A 65 4.25 -0.97 -4.57
C ILE A 65 3.90 -0.99 -6.06
N GLY A 66 3.31 0.10 -6.57
CA GLY A 66 2.94 0.25 -7.97
C GLY A 66 4.15 0.17 -8.92
N LYS A 67 5.28 0.80 -8.56
CA LYS A 67 6.52 0.75 -9.35
C LYS A 67 7.09 -0.67 -9.41
N ILE A 68 7.07 -1.39 -8.29
CA ILE A 68 7.58 -2.76 -8.24
C ILE A 68 6.71 -3.68 -9.10
N ASN A 69 5.38 -3.55 -9.03
CA ASN A 69 4.46 -4.29 -9.92
C ASN A 69 4.75 -4.08 -11.40
N LEU A 70 5.02 -2.83 -11.81
CA LEU A 70 5.36 -2.52 -13.20
C LEU A 70 6.70 -3.18 -13.59
N ALA A 71 7.69 -3.14 -12.70
CA ALA A 71 8.98 -3.79 -12.93
C ALA A 71 8.86 -5.31 -13.10
N GLU A 72 8.06 -5.95 -12.25
CA GLU A 72 7.78 -7.38 -12.32
C GLU A 72 7.06 -7.76 -13.61
N ALA A 73 6.00 -7.03 -13.98
CA ALA A 73 5.27 -7.28 -15.22
C ALA A 73 6.18 -7.16 -16.47
N ASP A 74 7.10 -6.20 -16.46
CA ASP A 74 8.10 -6.04 -17.53
C ASP A 74 9.12 -7.19 -17.56
N PHE A 75 9.51 -7.72 -16.40
CA PHE A 75 10.38 -8.88 -16.30
C PHE A 75 9.69 -10.15 -16.80
N GLU A 76 8.43 -10.38 -16.41
CA GLU A 76 7.61 -11.52 -16.86
C GLU A 76 7.43 -11.52 -18.38
N LYS A 77 7.10 -10.36 -18.98
CA LYS A 77 7.00 -10.21 -20.45
C LYS A 77 8.30 -10.58 -21.17
N LYS A 78 9.46 -10.28 -20.57
CA LYS A 78 10.78 -10.60 -21.13
C LYS A 78 11.21 -12.05 -20.89
N LYS A 79 10.56 -12.77 -19.97
CA LYS A 79 10.86 -14.16 -19.62
C LYS A 79 9.58 -15.03 -19.59
N PRO A 80 8.90 -15.19 -20.74
CA PRO A 80 7.60 -15.86 -20.81
C PRO A 80 7.64 -17.36 -20.47
N HIS A 81 8.82 -17.98 -20.31
CA HIS A 81 8.99 -19.41 -20.04
C HIS A 81 9.01 -19.79 -18.55
N LEU A 82 8.87 -18.82 -17.64
CA LEU A 82 8.70 -19.09 -16.21
C LEU A 82 7.20 -19.34 -15.93
N GLU A 83 6.82 -20.60 -15.75
CA GLU A 83 5.42 -21.07 -15.59
C GLU A 83 4.64 -20.51 -14.39
N TYR A 84 5.24 -19.67 -13.54
CA TYR A 84 4.59 -19.20 -12.31
C TYR A 84 3.98 -17.81 -12.48
N ASN A 85 2.66 -17.76 -12.66
CA ASN A 85 1.83 -16.56 -12.69
C ASN A 85 0.92 -16.50 -11.43
N PRO A 86 1.45 -16.05 -10.28
CA PRO A 86 0.68 -16.01 -9.05
C PRO A 86 -0.43 -14.95 -9.10
N PRO A 87 -1.48 -15.08 -8.27
CA PRO A 87 -2.44 -14.01 -8.05
C PRO A 87 -1.72 -12.73 -7.61
N SER A 88 -2.30 -11.57 -7.93
CA SER A 88 -1.65 -10.26 -7.73
C SER A 88 -1.11 -10.03 -6.31
N TRP A 89 -1.72 -10.64 -5.29
CA TRP A 89 -1.26 -10.55 -3.91
C TRP A 89 -0.05 -11.46 -3.56
N GLU A 90 0.15 -12.57 -4.28
CA GLU A 90 1.36 -13.42 -4.16
C GLU A 90 2.54 -12.87 -4.98
N ARG A 91 2.28 -12.08 -6.03
CA ARG A 91 3.34 -11.33 -6.75
C ARG A 91 4.12 -10.43 -5.77
N PHE A 92 3.39 -9.80 -4.85
CA PHE A 92 3.93 -9.02 -3.73
C PHE A 92 4.76 -9.82 -2.70
N GLN A 93 4.91 -11.13 -2.81
CA GLN A 93 5.77 -11.90 -1.89
C GLN A 93 7.03 -12.45 -2.56
N LYS A 94 7.03 -12.52 -3.90
CA LYS A 94 8.02 -13.27 -4.68
C LYS A 94 9.41 -12.62 -4.72
N TYR A 95 9.53 -11.33 -4.39
CA TYR A 95 10.78 -10.56 -4.50
C TYR A 95 11.00 -9.61 -3.31
N HIS A 96 11.43 -10.12 -2.16
CA HIS A 96 11.99 -9.35 -1.02
C HIS A 96 11.37 -7.94 -0.79
N GLN A 97 10.04 -7.83 -0.88
CA GLN A 97 9.38 -6.52 -0.93
C GLN A 97 9.66 -5.72 0.35
N PRO A 98 9.75 -4.38 0.29
CA PRO A 98 9.93 -3.56 1.50
C PRO A 98 8.69 -3.58 2.42
N TYR A 99 7.60 -4.22 1.99
CA TYR A 99 6.36 -4.34 2.73
C TYR A 99 5.93 -5.79 2.89
N GLY A 100 5.20 -6.08 3.96
CA GLY A 100 4.52 -7.35 4.20
C GLY A 100 3.05 -7.22 3.86
N PHE A 101 2.51 -8.13 3.04
CA PHE A 101 1.06 -8.25 2.90
C PHE A 101 0.46 -8.87 4.16
N VAL A 102 -0.51 -8.19 4.76
CA VAL A 102 -1.19 -8.64 5.98
C VAL A 102 -2.48 -9.38 5.64
N ALA A 103 -3.37 -8.70 4.90
CA ALA A 103 -4.70 -9.20 4.61
C ALA A 103 -5.34 -8.43 3.46
N SER A 104 -6.38 -9.04 2.88
CA SER A 104 -7.30 -8.38 1.96
C SER A 104 -8.71 -8.57 2.51
N VAL A 105 -9.37 -7.48 2.90
CA VAL A 105 -10.65 -7.51 3.63
C VAL A 105 -11.64 -6.53 3.00
N PRO A 106 -12.96 -6.77 3.09
CA PRO A 106 -13.93 -5.78 2.63
C PRO A 106 -13.75 -4.42 3.33
N PRO A 107 -13.97 -3.28 2.63
CA PRO A 107 -13.85 -1.94 3.24
C PRO A 107 -14.69 -1.81 4.52
N ILE A 108 -15.92 -2.33 4.49
CA ILE A 108 -16.81 -2.30 5.66
C ILE A 108 -16.28 -3.16 6.82
N ALA A 109 -15.57 -4.24 6.54
CA ALA A 109 -14.96 -5.08 7.56
C ALA A 109 -13.74 -4.37 8.18
N PHE A 110 -12.93 -3.71 7.37
CA PHE A 110 -11.82 -2.88 7.85
C PHE A 110 -12.33 -1.73 8.75
N ILE A 111 -13.27 -0.94 8.24
CA ILE A 111 -13.82 0.25 8.92
C ILE A 111 -14.46 -0.12 10.27
N ASN A 112 -15.10 -1.29 10.38
CA ASN A 112 -15.75 -1.72 11.61
C ASN A 112 -14.85 -2.53 12.56
N HIS A 113 -13.56 -2.73 12.24
CA HIS A 113 -12.66 -3.52 13.07
C HIS A 113 -11.71 -2.61 13.90
N PRO A 114 -12.01 -2.32 15.19
CA PRO A 114 -11.32 -1.27 15.94
C PRO A 114 -9.80 -1.47 16.05
N GLN A 115 -9.35 -2.72 16.14
CA GLN A 115 -7.91 -3.00 16.20
C GLN A 115 -7.19 -2.72 14.88
N MET A 116 -7.75 -3.08 13.73
CA MET A 116 -7.16 -2.78 12.42
C MET A 116 -7.12 -1.27 12.18
N VAL A 117 -8.20 -0.58 12.53
CA VAL A 117 -8.27 0.89 12.48
C VAL A 117 -7.21 1.51 13.38
N LYS A 118 -7.05 1.04 14.62
CA LYS A 118 -6.00 1.51 15.53
C LYS A 118 -4.59 1.28 15.00
N ASP A 119 -4.33 0.14 14.38
CA ASP A 119 -3.01 -0.15 13.83
C ASP A 119 -2.71 0.69 12.58
N PHE A 120 -3.71 0.92 11.73
CA PHE A 120 -3.63 1.85 10.60
C PHE A 120 -3.40 3.30 11.04
N LEU A 121 -4.23 3.81 11.96
CA LEU A 121 -4.11 5.16 12.52
C LEU A 121 -2.89 5.37 13.41
N ARG A 122 -2.10 4.33 13.66
CA ARG A 122 -0.79 4.43 14.34
C ARG A 122 0.37 4.27 13.36
N GLY A 123 0.11 4.18 12.05
CA GLY A 123 1.11 3.96 11.02
C GLY A 123 1.78 2.59 11.09
N LYS A 124 1.18 1.61 11.77
CA LYS A 124 1.71 0.24 11.79
C LYS A 124 1.33 -0.53 10.53
N THR A 125 0.18 -0.20 9.96
CA THR A 125 -0.32 -0.77 8.72
C THR A 125 -0.72 0.33 7.76
N TYR A 126 -0.69 0.00 6.48
CA TYR A 126 -1.01 0.86 5.35
C TYR A 126 -2.06 0.18 4.49
N ILE A 127 -2.79 0.96 3.71
CA ILE A 127 -3.89 0.47 2.90
C ILE A 127 -3.72 0.83 1.43
N MET A 128 -4.05 -0.11 0.55
CA MET A 128 -4.29 0.16 -0.86
C MET A 128 -5.74 -0.20 -1.15
N TYR A 129 -6.50 0.79 -1.59
CA TYR A 129 -7.89 0.64 -1.98
C TYR A 129 -8.17 1.57 -3.17
N SER A 130 -8.95 1.06 -4.11
CA SER A 130 -9.40 1.77 -5.31
C SER A 130 -10.91 1.59 -5.38
N LEU A 131 -11.62 2.69 -5.62
CA LEU A 131 -13.07 2.68 -5.77
C LEU A 131 -13.52 2.17 -7.15
N HIS A 132 -12.63 2.20 -8.15
CA HIS A 132 -12.92 1.74 -9.52
C HIS A 132 -12.47 0.31 -9.80
N ASP A 133 -11.42 -0.17 -9.13
CA ASP A 133 -11.05 -1.57 -9.16
C ASP A 133 -12.09 -2.32 -8.32
N HIS A 134 -13.06 -2.98 -8.98
CA HIS A 134 -14.13 -3.80 -8.40
C HIS A 134 -13.70 -4.92 -7.42
N GLY A 135 -12.44 -4.94 -6.98
CA GLY A 135 -12.07 -5.63 -5.76
C GLY A 135 -12.70 -4.87 -4.60
N ASP A 136 -13.86 -5.33 -4.13
CA ASP A 136 -14.54 -4.90 -2.89
C ASP A 136 -13.67 -5.15 -1.65
N LYS A 137 -12.38 -4.79 -1.68
CA LYS A 137 -11.35 -5.19 -0.73
C LYS A 137 -10.32 -4.09 -0.55
N VAL A 138 -10.05 -3.76 0.69
CA VAL A 138 -8.88 -3.03 1.15
C VAL A 138 -7.74 -4.02 1.30
N TYR A 139 -6.62 -3.77 0.62
CA TYR A 139 -5.38 -4.50 0.83
C TYR A 139 -4.58 -3.83 1.95
N ILE A 140 -4.16 -4.61 2.93
CA ILE A 140 -3.47 -4.13 4.13
C ILE A 140 -2.02 -4.60 4.08
N PHE A 141 -1.11 -3.68 4.34
CA PHE A 141 0.33 -3.91 4.31
C PHE A 141 0.98 -3.43 5.61
N THR A 142 2.11 -3.99 5.97
CA THR A 142 3.04 -3.44 6.97
C THR A 142 4.31 -3.03 6.26
N ASP A 143 4.97 -1.98 6.73
CA ASP A 143 6.38 -1.78 6.38
C ASP A 143 7.19 -2.83 7.17
N MET A 144 7.95 -3.68 6.49
CA MET A 144 8.74 -4.72 7.15
C MET A 144 10.16 -4.28 7.49
N MET A 145 10.66 -3.17 6.94
CA MET A 145 12.00 -2.64 7.25
C MET A 145 12.15 -1.23 6.65
N ASN A 146 12.80 -0.32 7.40
CA ASN A 146 13.29 0.98 6.91
C ASN A 146 13.73 0.87 5.45
N PHE A 147 12.92 1.43 4.54
CA PHE A 147 13.02 1.35 3.08
C PHE A 147 14.46 1.46 2.52
N SER A 148 15.33 2.22 3.21
CA SER A 148 16.74 2.40 2.87
C SER A 148 17.61 1.14 2.95
N GLU A 149 17.40 0.26 3.94
CA GLU A 149 18.29 -0.90 4.17
C GLU A 149 18.05 -2.02 3.15
N ARG A 150 16.80 -2.18 2.69
CA ARG A 150 16.43 -3.22 1.70
C ARG A 150 16.62 -2.81 0.25
N VAL A 151 16.50 -1.52 -0.07
CA VAL A 151 16.97 -1.02 -1.36
C VAL A 151 18.45 -1.39 -1.50
N ALA A 152 19.29 -1.21 -0.48
CA ALA A 152 20.69 -1.64 -0.55
C ALA A 152 20.89 -3.16 -0.80
N GLU A 153 20.05 -4.04 -0.26
CA GLU A 153 20.14 -5.50 -0.46
C GLU A 153 19.65 -5.98 -1.84
N ILE A 154 18.56 -5.40 -2.39
CA ILE A 154 18.11 -5.70 -3.76
C ILE A 154 19.12 -5.18 -4.80
N LEU A 155 19.91 -4.17 -4.39
CA LEU A 155 20.92 -3.52 -5.23
C LEU A 155 22.29 -4.21 -5.25
N HIS A 156 22.55 -5.14 -4.33
CA HIS A 156 23.83 -5.87 -4.17
C HIS A 156 23.84 -7.23 -4.88
#